data_AF-A0A1M7NG57-F1
#
_entry.id   AF-A0A1M7NG57-F1
#
_cell.length_a   1.000
_cell.length_b   1.000
_cell.length_c   1.000
_cell.angle_alpha   90.00
_cell.angle_beta   90.00
_cell.angle_gamma   90.00
#
_symmetry.space_group_name_H-M   'P 1'
#
loop_
_entity.id
_entity.type
_entity.pdbx_description
1 polymer ?
#
loop_
_entity_poly.entity_id
_entity_poly.type
_entity_poly.pdbx_seq_one_letter_code
_entity_poly.pdbx_strand_id
1 'polypeptide(L)'
;MKKNFYCGLAAFTALAFTACSDDSTANAVVQPIALDSSSSVIEESSSSVAEGTSSSAIAESSSSSFELSSSDEVSSSSQDNSSSSLQSDPSSSSIAKSSVSECRGLIWFGNDPEEGVRVPVETCAESSWPENVVADGVWRIMETDGEDGGKSSIVWPVEFVDGIDTMAAVKDSCYGICGTAALDKGSLTYHPFVSIGFTLARDGSGNPVPVDVSNWGGICISYMSEVSPSLELDLGDSVNTKVLNYAVPSAGLTKVSSVTSKCIPWSSFRIPSWFKGDDHGWKDDTGAKAAKQLVGVRIRLQDKPKDGGYKFYITTISAYNSGSGYAAGPADQ
;
A
#
# COMPACT_ATOMS: atom_id res chain seq x y z
N MET A 1 -29.07 -30.48 40.46
CA MET A 1 -29.12 -31.92 40.09
C MET A 1 -27.90 -32.26 39.23
N LYS A 2 -27.58 -33.56 39.04
CA LYS A 2 -26.58 -34.13 38.10
C LYS A 2 -25.26 -33.35 37.90
N LYS A 3 -24.21 -33.80 38.60
CA LYS A 3 -22.82 -33.63 38.14
C LYS A 3 -22.62 -34.40 36.82
N ASN A 4 -21.57 -34.05 36.07
CA ASN A 4 -20.73 -35.03 35.39
C ASN A 4 -19.26 -34.57 35.51
N PHE A 5 -18.35 -35.54 35.53
CA PHE A 5 -16.96 -35.36 35.97
C PHE A 5 -16.15 -36.48 35.32
N TYR A 6 -15.08 -36.17 34.58
CA TYR A 6 -14.10 -37.17 34.17
C TYR A 6 -12.70 -36.55 34.05
N CYS A 7 -11.71 -37.26 34.59
CA CYS A 7 -10.31 -36.89 34.50
C CYS A 7 -9.67 -37.46 33.22
N GLY A 8 -8.71 -36.75 32.66
CA GLY A 8 -7.74 -37.27 31.69
C GLY A 8 -6.34 -36.91 32.16
N LEU A 9 -5.70 -37.79 32.92
CA LEU A 9 -4.35 -37.58 33.45
C LEU A 9 -3.34 -38.38 32.62
N ALA A 10 -2.38 -37.69 32.00
CA ALA A 10 -1.20 -38.28 31.39
C ALA A 10 0.02 -37.42 31.75
N ALA A 11 1.14 -38.06 32.02
CA ALA A 11 2.40 -37.44 32.44
C ALA A 11 3.56 -38.09 31.68
N PHE A 12 4.79 -37.70 32.03
CA PHE A 12 6.06 -38.12 31.40
C PHE A 12 6.27 -37.51 29.99
N THR A 13 7.50 -37.20 29.56
CA THR A 13 8.82 -37.40 30.18
C THR A 13 9.73 -36.20 29.92
N ALA A 14 10.53 -35.79 30.89
CA ALA A 14 11.67 -34.92 30.62
C ALA A 14 12.85 -35.75 30.07
N LEU A 15 13.41 -35.36 28.93
CA LEU A 15 14.63 -35.93 28.37
C LEU A 15 15.69 -34.84 28.27
N ALA A 16 16.69 -34.91 29.14
CA ALA A 16 17.90 -34.11 29.02
C ALA A 16 18.87 -34.81 28.05
N PHE A 17 19.38 -34.07 27.07
CA PHE A 17 20.47 -34.53 26.22
C PHE A 17 21.77 -33.82 26.62
N THR A 18 22.73 -34.60 27.09
CA THR A 18 24.10 -34.16 27.40
C THR A 18 24.93 -34.10 26.12
N ALA A 19 25.76 -33.06 25.97
CA ALA A 19 26.65 -32.92 24.83
C ALA A 19 27.85 -33.89 24.89
N CYS A 20 28.30 -34.31 23.71
CA CYS A 20 29.69 -34.69 23.42
C CYS A 20 30.06 -34.15 22.05
N SER A 21 31.24 -33.51 21.94
CA SER A 21 31.94 -33.40 20.67
C SER A 21 32.60 -34.74 20.34
N ASP A 22 32.92 -34.96 19.06
CA ASP A 22 34.34 -35.06 18.67
C ASP A 22 34.51 -35.02 17.14
N ASP A 23 35.71 -34.65 16.72
CA ASP A 23 36.15 -34.55 15.32
C ASP A 23 36.32 -35.92 14.67
N SER A 24 36.09 -36.00 13.35
CA SER A 24 36.93 -36.79 12.44
C SER A 24 36.69 -36.46 10.97
N THR A 25 37.79 -36.31 10.23
CA THR A 25 37.81 -36.12 8.77
C THR A 25 38.03 -37.46 8.05
N ALA A 26 37.48 -37.62 6.84
CA ALA A 26 38.19 -38.17 5.66
C ALA A 26 37.25 -38.58 4.51
N ASN A 27 37.77 -38.42 3.29
CA ASN A 27 37.19 -38.80 2.00
C ASN A 27 36.78 -40.28 1.87
N ALA A 28 35.73 -40.54 1.09
CA ALA A 28 35.75 -41.59 0.07
C ALA A 28 34.79 -41.28 -1.09
N VAL A 29 35.25 -41.47 -2.33
CA VAL A 29 34.43 -41.35 -3.55
C VAL A 29 33.84 -42.72 -3.90
N VAL A 30 32.52 -42.83 -3.99
CA VAL A 30 31.84 -43.90 -4.76
C VAL A 30 30.59 -43.37 -5.48
N GLN A 31 30.69 -43.23 -6.79
CA GLN A 31 29.62 -43.58 -7.74
C GLN A 31 30.00 -44.93 -8.38
N PRO A 32 29.11 -45.65 -9.11
CA PRO A 32 27.74 -45.30 -9.51
C PRO A 32 26.71 -46.39 -9.14
N ILE A 33 25.47 -46.25 -9.63
CA ILE A 33 24.74 -47.28 -10.40
C ILE A 33 23.53 -46.61 -11.06
N ALA A 34 23.21 -47.01 -12.30
CA ALA A 34 21.99 -46.61 -13.00
C ALA A 34 21.07 -47.83 -13.14
N LEU A 35 19.76 -47.63 -13.06
CA LEU A 35 18.74 -48.60 -13.46
C LEU A 35 17.54 -47.87 -14.08
N ASP A 36 17.11 -48.35 -15.24
CA ASP A 36 15.86 -47.96 -15.89
C ASP A 36 14.63 -48.47 -15.13
N SER A 37 13.50 -47.78 -15.30
CA SER A 37 12.16 -48.38 -15.31
C SER A 37 11.16 -47.45 -16.03
N SER A 38 10.17 -48.03 -16.70
CA SER A 38 9.40 -47.37 -17.77
C SER A 38 7.88 -47.55 -17.62
N SER A 39 7.10 -46.70 -18.31
CA SER A 39 5.62 -46.77 -18.48
C SER A 39 4.82 -46.47 -17.19
N SER A 40 3.51 -46.16 -17.18
CA SER A 40 2.46 -45.90 -18.19
C SER A 40 1.39 -44.96 -17.54
N VAL A 41 0.23 -44.53 -18.07
CA VAL A 41 -0.70 -45.00 -19.13
C VAL A 41 -1.35 -43.78 -19.86
N ILE A 42 -2.17 -44.04 -20.87
CA ILE A 42 -3.08 -43.11 -21.60
C ILE A 42 -4.33 -42.81 -20.75
N GLU A 43 -5.00 -41.66 -20.98
CA GLU A 43 -6.48 -41.52 -21.06
C GLU A 43 -6.80 -40.20 -21.81
N GLU A 44 -7.53 -40.27 -22.93
CA GLU A 44 -8.19 -39.11 -23.54
C GLU A 44 -9.66 -39.06 -23.09
N SER A 45 -10.25 -37.87 -22.97
CA SER A 45 -11.69 -37.71 -23.15
C SER A 45 -12.07 -36.29 -23.54
N SER A 46 -12.69 -36.16 -24.71
CA SER A 46 -13.33 -34.93 -25.19
C SER A 46 -14.85 -35.05 -25.07
N SER A 47 -15.53 -34.00 -24.63
CA SER A 47 -16.98 -33.89 -24.80
C SER A 47 -17.41 -32.44 -25.01
N SER A 48 -18.09 -32.22 -26.14
CA SER A 48 -18.76 -30.97 -26.51
C SER A 48 -20.26 -31.22 -26.59
N VAL A 49 -21.09 -30.30 -26.08
CA VAL A 49 -22.50 -30.16 -26.46
C VAL A 49 -22.90 -28.67 -26.50
N ALA A 50 -23.82 -28.38 -27.41
CA ALA A 50 -24.30 -27.10 -27.92
C ALA A 50 -24.86 -26.05 -26.94
N GLU A 51 -24.80 -24.81 -27.42
CA GLU A 51 -25.82 -23.74 -27.45
C GLU A 51 -26.92 -23.64 -26.37
N GLY A 52 -27.08 -22.43 -25.83
CA GLY A 52 -28.24 -21.97 -25.08
C GLY A 52 -28.67 -20.56 -25.48
N THR A 53 -29.39 -20.42 -26.59
CA THR A 53 -29.88 -19.12 -27.09
C THR A 53 -31.00 -18.56 -26.21
N SER A 54 -30.93 -17.27 -25.84
CA SER A 54 -32.10 -16.50 -25.37
C SER A 54 -31.90 -15.01 -25.62
N SER A 55 -32.91 -14.37 -26.21
CA SER A 55 -32.88 -12.95 -26.59
C SER A 55 -34.00 -12.17 -25.91
N SER A 56 -33.64 -11.11 -25.19
CA SER A 56 -34.56 -10.10 -24.68
C SER A 56 -33.76 -8.90 -24.16
N ALA A 57 -34.21 -7.65 -24.25
CA ALA A 57 -35.19 -7.08 -25.17
C ALA A 57 -34.85 -5.57 -25.32
N ILE A 58 -35.17 -4.97 -26.46
CA ILE A 58 -34.88 -3.54 -26.70
C ILE A 58 -35.90 -2.70 -25.91
N ALA A 59 -35.41 -1.76 -25.11
CA ALA A 59 -36.22 -0.73 -24.47
C ALA A 59 -35.63 0.66 -24.81
N GLU A 60 -36.32 1.37 -25.69
CA GLU A 60 -36.06 2.79 -25.98
C GLU A 60 -36.65 3.69 -24.87
N SER A 61 -36.49 5.01 -25.00
CA SER A 61 -36.95 6.09 -24.10
C SER A 61 -35.97 6.46 -22.97
N SER A 62 -35.59 7.73 -22.76
CA SER A 62 -35.86 8.94 -23.55
C SER A 62 -34.74 9.97 -23.38
N SER A 63 -34.38 10.66 -24.47
CA SER A 63 -33.58 11.89 -24.44
C SER A 63 -34.48 13.11 -24.20
N SER A 64 -34.29 13.81 -23.10
CA SER A 64 -34.97 15.09 -22.81
C SER A 64 -34.04 16.27 -23.12
N SER A 65 -34.13 16.80 -24.35
CA SER A 65 -33.46 18.05 -24.71
C SER A 65 -34.09 19.23 -23.94
N PHE A 66 -33.28 20.04 -23.27
CA PHE A 66 -33.72 21.31 -22.69
C PHE A 66 -33.50 22.44 -23.70
N GLU A 67 -34.53 23.26 -23.90
CA GLU A 67 -34.52 24.31 -24.93
C GLU A 67 -33.66 25.52 -24.53
N LEU A 68 -32.93 26.07 -25.50
CA LEU A 68 -32.34 27.39 -25.42
C LEU A 68 -33.36 28.43 -25.89
N SER A 69 -33.80 29.31 -25.00
CA SER A 69 -34.61 30.48 -25.35
C SER A 69 -33.76 31.73 -25.26
N SER A 70 -33.52 32.38 -26.41
CA SER A 70 -32.92 33.71 -26.49
C SER A 70 -34.01 34.78 -26.52
N SER A 71 -33.72 35.95 -25.94
CA SER A 71 -34.38 37.20 -26.27
C SER A 71 -33.43 38.37 -25.96
N ASP A 72 -33.16 39.18 -26.98
CA ASP A 72 -32.11 40.21 -27.03
C ASP A 72 -32.59 41.61 -26.54
N GLU A 73 -31.96 42.69 -27.03
CA GLU A 73 -32.45 44.10 -27.05
C GLU A 73 -32.45 44.92 -25.73
N VAL A 74 -31.98 46.19 -25.62
CA VAL A 74 -31.17 47.10 -26.49
C VAL A 74 -30.43 48.15 -25.60
N SER A 75 -29.47 48.89 -26.18
CA SER A 75 -29.07 50.33 -25.95
C SER A 75 -28.83 50.87 -24.51
N SER A 76 -27.70 51.51 -24.18
CA SER A 76 -27.21 52.84 -24.63
C SER A 76 -28.19 54.01 -24.38
N SER A 77 -27.87 55.19 -23.83
CA SER A 77 -26.70 55.77 -23.11
C SER A 77 -27.13 57.15 -22.52
N SER A 78 -26.36 58.06 -21.89
CA SER A 78 -24.93 58.29 -21.59
C SER A 78 -24.75 59.39 -20.51
N GLN A 79 -23.64 59.38 -19.75
CA GLN A 79 -23.04 60.51 -18.97
C GLN A 79 -23.88 61.26 -17.91
N ASP A 80 -23.33 61.40 -16.68
CA ASP A 80 -23.03 62.73 -16.11
C ASP A 80 -21.96 62.67 -14.99
N ASN A 81 -21.39 63.83 -14.61
CA ASN A 81 -20.30 63.96 -13.63
C ASN A 81 -20.79 64.28 -12.19
N SER A 82 -20.16 63.68 -11.16
CA SER A 82 -19.60 64.42 -10.00
C SER A 82 -18.88 63.51 -9.00
N SER A 83 -17.91 64.09 -8.28
CA SER A 83 -17.02 63.38 -7.36
C SER A 83 -17.49 63.38 -5.91
N SER A 84 -17.47 62.21 -5.26
CA SER A 84 -17.23 62.13 -3.81
C SER A 84 -16.56 60.80 -3.45
N SER A 85 -15.67 60.84 -2.45
CA SER A 85 -14.96 59.67 -1.93
C SER A 85 -15.79 58.94 -0.88
N LEU A 86 -15.75 57.60 -0.87
CA LEU A 86 -15.30 56.79 0.27
C LEU A 86 -15.36 55.27 -0.05
N GLN A 87 -14.55 54.50 0.68
CA GLN A 87 -14.64 53.05 0.93
C GLN A 87 -14.92 52.13 -0.27
N SER A 88 -13.86 51.47 -0.76
CA SER A 88 -13.95 50.31 -1.63
C SER A 88 -14.32 49.05 -0.83
N ASP A 89 -15.61 48.72 -0.77
CA ASP A 89 -16.06 47.40 -0.31
C ASP A 89 -15.59 46.30 -1.28
N PRO A 90 -14.87 45.27 -0.83
CA PRO A 90 -14.54 44.14 -1.68
C PRO A 90 -15.79 43.28 -1.88
N SER A 91 -16.34 43.31 -3.09
CA SER A 91 -17.48 42.47 -3.48
C SER A 91 -17.21 41.00 -3.12
N SER A 92 -18.03 40.44 -2.23
CA SER A 92 -17.94 39.04 -1.80
C SER A 92 -18.26 38.09 -2.95
N SER A 93 -17.27 37.78 -3.77
CA SER A 93 -17.33 36.66 -4.70
C SER A 93 -17.49 35.39 -3.85
N SER A 94 -18.65 34.75 -3.97
CA SER A 94 -18.94 33.49 -3.30
C SER A 94 -18.16 32.37 -3.99
N ILE A 95 -16.85 32.32 -3.74
CA ILE A 95 -16.04 31.12 -3.95
C ILE A 95 -16.74 30.02 -3.16
N ALA A 96 -17.36 29.08 -3.88
CA ALA A 96 -17.86 27.86 -3.30
C ALA A 96 -16.66 27.15 -2.68
N LYS A 97 -16.53 27.24 -1.35
CA LYS A 97 -15.56 26.44 -0.60
C LYS A 97 -15.94 24.99 -0.85
N SER A 98 -15.19 24.33 -1.73
CA SER A 98 -15.17 22.87 -1.79
C SER A 98 -14.70 22.41 -0.41
N SER A 99 -15.65 22.03 0.44
CA SER A 99 -15.43 21.78 1.86
C SER A 99 -14.86 20.38 2.08
N VAL A 100 -13.82 20.04 1.30
CA VAL A 100 -12.90 18.97 1.65
C VAL A 100 -12.13 19.47 2.86
N SER A 101 -12.37 18.88 4.02
CA SER A 101 -11.58 19.14 5.22
C SER A 101 -10.13 18.82 4.91
N GLU A 102 -9.23 19.80 5.01
CA GLU A 102 -7.81 19.52 4.83
C GLU A 102 -7.33 18.61 5.97
N CYS A 103 -6.83 17.43 5.64
CA CYS A 103 -6.21 16.53 6.59
C CYS A 103 -4.93 17.14 7.17
N ARG A 104 -5.09 17.90 8.26
CA ARG A 104 -4.01 18.62 8.97
C ARG A 104 -3.45 17.85 10.18
N GLY A 105 -4.09 16.73 10.56
CA GLY A 105 -3.71 15.95 11.75
C GLY A 105 -2.70 14.81 11.49
N LEU A 106 -2.68 14.24 10.28
CA LEU A 106 -1.87 13.05 10.01
C LEU A 106 -0.42 13.44 9.71
N ILE A 107 0.40 13.34 10.75
CA ILE A 107 1.86 13.28 10.70
C ILE A 107 2.27 12.15 11.66
N TRP A 108 3.30 11.40 11.30
CA TRP A 108 3.98 10.42 12.15
C TRP A 108 5.48 10.68 12.14
N PHE A 109 6.09 10.79 13.32
CA PHE A 109 7.51 11.02 13.53
C PHE A 109 8.17 9.81 14.20
N GLY A 110 8.96 9.05 13.43
CA GLY A 110 9.73 7.92 13.94
C GLY A 110 10.72 8.27 15.05
N ASN A 111 11.18 9.52 15.09
CA ASN A 111 12.13 10.04 16.05
C ASN A 111 11.51 10.71 17.29
N ASP A 112 10.18 10.84 17.36
CA ASP A 112 9.50 11.37 18.53
C ASP A 112 9.32 10.24 19.57
N PRO A 113 9.74 10.41 20.84
CA PRO A 113 9.64 9.35 21.85
C PRO A 113 8.24 9.21 22.47
N GLU A 114 7.34 10.18 22.30
CA GLU A 114 5.96 10.12 22.77
C GLU A 114 5.05 9.48 21.70
N GLU A 115 5.40 9.59 20.42
CA GLU A 115 4.73 8.83 19.35
C GLU A 115 5.09 7.33 19.37
N GLY A 116 4.08 6.49 19.18
CA GLY A 116 4.25 5.05 19.04
C GLY A 116 4.77 4.62 17.66
N VAL A 117 4.87 3.31 17.44
CA VAL A 117 5.22 2.72 16.13
C VAL A 117 4.02 2.63 15.16
N ARG A 118 3.04 3.50 15.37
CA ARG A 118 1.74 3.48 14.71
C ARG A 118 1.49 4.84 14.07
N VAL A 119 1.33 4.85 12.74
CA VAL A 119 0.93 6.05 12.01
C VAL A 119 -0.50 6.43 12.46
N PRO A 120 -0.78 7.67 12.89
CA PRO A 120 -2.07 8.05 13.48
C PRO A 120 -3.11 8.34 12.41
N VAL A 121 -3.40 7.33 11.59
CA VAL A 121 -4.25 7.39 10.38
C VAL A 121 -5.69 7.85 10.66
N GLU A 122 -6.19 7.64 11.87
CA GLU A 122 -7.52 8.09 12.33
C GLU A 122 -7.65 9.61 12.45
N THR A 123 -6.54 10.36 12.57
CA THR A 123 -6.56 11.83 12.72
C THR A 123 -7.19 12.56 11.52
N CYS A 124 -7.39 11.85 10.41
CA CYS A 124 -8.05 12.32 9.20
C CYS A 124 -9.12 11.34 8.67
N ALA A 125 -9.66 10.44 9.51
CA ALA A 125 -10.70 9.48 9.10
C ALA A 125 -12.07 10.12 8.82
N GLU A 126 -12.31 11.33 9.34
CA GLU A 126 -13.59 12.04 9.26
C GLU A 126 -14.78 11.15 9.65
N SER A 127 -15.97 11.39 9.07
CA SER A 127 -17.11 10.47 9.11
C SER A 127 -17.25 9.69 7.80
N SER A 128 -16.15 9.49 7.06
CA SER A 128 -16.15 8.79 5.76
C SER A 128 -15.76 7.32 5.87
N TRP A 129 -15.09 6.92 6.95
CA TRP A 129 -14.70 5.53 7.20
C TRP A 129 -15.93 4.68 7.59
N PRO A 130 -15.96 3.37 7.24
CA PRO A 130 -17.09 2.50 7.55
C PRO A 130 -17.31 2.35 9.06
N GLU A 131 -18.55 2.16 9.49
CA GLU A 131 -18.85 1.93 10.91
C GLU A 131 -18.19 0.64 11.42
N ASN A 132 -17.79 0.64 12.70
CA ASN A 132 -17.19 -0.50 13.42
C ASN A 132 -15.80 -0.95 12.92
N VAL A 133 -15.10 -0.14 12.11
CA VAL A 133 -13.68 -0.36 11.84
C VAL A 133 -12.80 0.19 12.97
N VAL A 134 -11.64 -0.43 13.17
CA VAL A 134 -10.59 0.04 14.08
C VAL A 134 -9.37 0.47 13.25
N ALA A 135 -8.86 1.66 13.50
CA ALA A 135 -7.68 2.18 12.80
C ALA A 135 -6.41 1.39 13.17
N ASP A 136 -5.69 0.87 12.18
CA ASP A 136 -4.51 0.02 12.36
C ASP A 136 -3.23 0.87 12.43
N GLY A 137 -2.67 1.31 11.29
CA GLY A 137 -1.48 2.17 11.23
C GLY A 137 -0.16 1.53 11.68
N VAL A 138 -0.13 0.26 12.12
CA VAL A 138 1.08 -0.39 12.66
C VAL A 138 1.99 -0.86 11.53
N TRP A 139 3.25 -0.42 11.53
CA TRP A 139 4.28 -0.88 10.58
C TRP A 139 4.48 -2.40 10.63
N ARG A 140 4.72 -3.03 9.47
CA ARG A 140 5.12 -4.44 9.33
C ARG A 140 5.69 -4.74 7.93
N ILE A 141 6.19 -5.96 7.74
CA ILE A 141 6.38 -6.54 6.40
C ILE A 141 4.99 -6.81 5.81
N MET A 142 4.63 -6.09 4.75
CA MET A 142 3.32 -6.21 4.09
C MET A 142 3.28 -7.33 3.06
N GLU A 143 4.42 -7.64 2.42
CA GLU A 143 4.53 -8.61 1.33
C GLU A 143 6.02 -8.96 1.13
N THR A 144 6.31 -10.20 0.73
CA THR A 144 7.61 -10.60 0.16
C THR A 144 7.38 -11.47 -1.07
N ASP A 145 8.41 -11.64 -1.89
CA ASP A 145 8.38 -12.51 -3.07
C ASP A 145 8.32 -14.03 -2.77
N GLY A 146 8.08 -14.44 -1.51
CA GLY A 146 8.11 -15.84 -1.09
C GLY A 146 7.03 -16.73 -1.73
N GLU A 147 5.81 -16.20 -1.94
CA GLU A 147 4.72 -16.95 -2.58
C GLU A 147 5.00 -17.23 -4.07
N ASP A 148 5.80 -16.36 -4.72
CA ASP A 148 6.25 -16.49 -6.10
C ASP A 148 7.50 -17.40 -6.25
N GLY A 149 8.05 -17.91 -5.15
CA GLY A 149 9.30 -18.70 -5.12
C GLY A 149 10.58 -17.87 -5.02
N GLY A 150 10.48 -16.59 -4.67
CA GLY A 150 11.59 -15.80 -4.14
C GLY A 150 11.96 -16.20 -2.72
N LYS A 151 12.96 -15.52 -2.15
CA LYS A 151 13.46 -15.78 -0.78
C LYS A 151 13.81 -14.49 -0.03
N SER A 152 13.26 -13.37 -0.45
CA SER A 152 13.65 -12.06 0.05
C SER A 152 13.10 -11.80 1.46
N SER A 153 13.91 -11.09 2.26
CA SER A 153 13.60 -10.80 3.66
C SER A 153 14.12 -9.42 4.07
N ILE A 154 13.71 -8.95 5.26
CA ILE A 154 14.28 -7.76 5.89
C ILE A 154 15.09 -8.20 7.10
N VAL A 155 16.38 -7.85 7.09
CA VAL A 155 17.25 -7.96 8.25
C VAL A 155 17.14 -6.67 9.06
N TRP A 156 16.60 -6.80 10.28
CA TRP A 156 16.40 -5.70 11.22
C TRP A 156 17.70 -5.38 12.00
N PRO A 157 17.86 -4.16 12.53
CA PRO A 157 19.03 -3.79 13.35
C PRO A 157 18.98 -4.35 14.78
N VAL A 158 17.89 -5.02 15.15
CA VAL A 158 17.62 -5.61 16.46
C VAL A 158 17.12 -7.04 16.29
N GLU A 159 17.41 -7.90 17.26
CA GLU A 159 16.82 -9.23 17.37
C GLU A 159 15.40 -9.10 17.96
N PHE A 160 14.43 -9.80 17.37
CA PHE A 160 13.09 -9.95 17.97
C PHE A 160 13.08 -11.13 18.92
N VAL A 161 12.42 -10.97 20.07
CA VAL A 161 12.25 -12.04 21.05
C VAL A 161 11.08 -12.92 20.59
N ASP A 162 11.22 -14.25 20.67
CA ASP A 162 10.29 -15.23 20.12
C ASP A 162 8.80 -14.86 20.35
N GLY A 163 8.07 -14.66 19.24
CA GLY A 163 6.65 -14.32 19.24
C GLY A 163 6.30 -12.85 19.47
N ILE A 164 7.28 -11.94 19.53
CA ILE A 164 7.08 -10.50 19.74
C ILE A 164 7.85 -9.69 18.69
N ASP A 165 7.24 -9.53 17.50
CA ASP A 165 7.68 -8.62 16.43
C ASP A 165 7.38 -7.15 16.80
N THR A 166 7.99 -6.65 17.86
CA THR A 166 7.87 -5.22 18.23
C THR A 166 8.71 -4.36 17.29
N MET A 167 8.07 -3.86 16.23
CA MET A 167 8.61 -2.74 15.43
C MET A 167 8.99 -1.53 16.30
N ALA A 168 8.45 -1.41 17.53
CA ALA A 168 8.90 -0.45 18.51
C ALA A 168 10.42 -0.57 18.82
N ALA A 169 10.97 -1.77 18.91
CA ALA A 169 12.42 -1.97 19.09
C ALA A 169 13.22 -1.50 17.86
N VAL A 170 12.66 -1.60 16.65
CA VAL A 170 13.23 -0.99 15.43
C VAL A 170 13.16 0.54 15.53
N LYS A 171 11.99 1.09 15.92
CA LYS A 171 11.78 2.54 16.13
C LYS A 171 12.79 3.13 17.11
N ASP A 172 12.96 2.50 18.27
CA ASP A 172 13.86 2.94 19.33
C ASP A 172 15.35 2.78 18.95
N SER A 173 15.67 1.80 18.10
CA SER A 173 17.02 1.59 17.57
C SER A 173 17.42 2.58 16.48
N CYS A 174 16.51 2.89 15.55
CA CYS A 174 16.80 3.74 14.39
C CYS A 174 16.42 5.22 14.56
N TYR A 175 15.54 5.56 15.51
CA TYR A 175 14.68 6.76 15.50
C TYR A 175 13.71 6.81 14.30
N GLY A 176 13.17 5.64 13.95
CA GLY A 176 12.22 5.42 12.84
C GLY A 176 12.25 3.98 12.36
N ILE A 177 11.76 3.69 11.16
CA ILE A 177 11.79 2.31 10.64
C ILE A 177 12.99 2.14 9.72
N CYS A 178 14.00 1.37 10.14
CA CYS A 178 15.16 1.04 9.32
C CYS A 178 15.47 -0.46 9.28
N GLY A 179 16.15 -0.88 8.23
CA GLY A 179 16.52 -2.27 8.03
C GLY A 179 17.36 -2.45 6.76
N THR A 180 17.66 -3.70 6.45
CA THR A 180 18.36 -4.10 5.22
C THR A 180 17.50 -5.09 4.46
N ALA A 181 17.06 -4.72 3.25
CA ALA A 181 16.38 -5.64 2.34
C ALA A 181 17.40 -6.64 1.76
N ALA A 182 17.34 -7.88 2.26
CA ALA A 182 18.11 -9.01 1.75
C ALA A 182 17.31 -9.64 0.61
N LEU A 183 17.55 -9.16 -0.62
CA LEU A 183 16.86 -9.60 -1.82
C LEU A 183 17.50 -10.86 -2.40
N ASP A 184 16.78 -11.99 -2.44
CA ASP A 184 17.20 -13.24 -3.08
C ASP A 184 16.17 -13.66 -4.12
N LYS A 185 16.65 -13.83 -5.36
CA LYS A 185 15.84 -14.11 -6.54
C LYS A 185 15.19 -15.50 -6.50
N GLY A 186 15.70 -16.46 -5.74
CA GLY A 186 15.11 -17.81 -5.68
C GLY A 186 14.87 -18.42 -7.07
N SER A 187 13.61 -18.75 -7.37
CA SER A 187 13.15 -19.21 -8.71
C SER A 187 12.41 -18.16 -9.54
N LEU A 188 12.37 -16.90 -9.11
CA LEU A 188 11.62 -15.83 -9.80
C LEU A 188 12.11 -15.62 -11.24
N THR A 189 11.22 -15.16 -12.12
CA THR A 189 11.61 -14.70 -13.47
C THR A 189 12.09 -13.24 -13.45
N TYR A 190 11.46 -12.39 -12.63
CA TYR A 190 11.71 -10.95 -12.49
C TYR A 190 12.78 -10.61 -11.41
N HIS A 191 12.77 -9.40 -10.86
CA HIS A 191 13.65 -8.97 -9.76
C HIS A 191 13.02 -9.27 -8.39
N PRO A 192 13.76 -9.84 -7.43
CA PRO A 192 13.28 -10.04 -6.05
C PRO A 192 12.82 -8.75 -5.36
N PHE A 193 11.93 -8.87 -4.38
CA PHE A 193 11.38 -7.73 -3.66
C PHE A 193 10.93 -8.03 -2.22
N VAL A 194 10.90 -6.96 -1.41
CA VAL A 194 10.17 -6.91 -0.13
C VAL A 194 9.34 -5.63 -0.07
N SER A 195 8.21 -5.67 0.62
CA SER A 195 7.32 -4.52 0.84
C SER A 195 7.12 -4.28 2.34
N ILE A 196 7.42 -3.06 2.82
CA ILE A 196 7.22 -2.65 4.21
C ILE A 196 6.17 -1.54 4.29
N GLY A 197 5.24 -1.60 5.24
CA GLY A 197 4.11 -0.66 5.24
C GLY A 197 3.14 -0.87 6.40
N PHE A 198 1.95 -0.29 6.25
CA PHE A 198 0.86 -0.38 7.22
C PHE A 198 -0.50 -0.41 6.52
N THR A 199 -1.45 -1.11 7.13
CA THR A 199 -2.88 -1.08 6.80
C THR A 199 -3.53 0.11 7.52
N LEU A 200 -4.56 0.70 6.93
CA LEU A 200 -5.25 1.87 7.50
C LEU A 200 -6.28 1.49 8.56
N ALA A 201 -7.14 0.52 8.27
CA ALA A 201 -8.20 0.08 9.18
C ALA A 201 -8.45 -1.43 9.09
N ARG A 202 -9.04 -1.99 10.14
CA ARG A 202 -9.49 -3.39 10.21
C ARG A 202 -10.91 -3.52 10.72
N ASP A 203 -11.56 -4.63 10.37
CA ASP A 203 -12.84 -5.02 10.97
C ASP A 203 -12.64 -5.62 12.38
N GLY A 204 -13.76 -5.93 13.06
CA GLY A 204 -13.75 -6.59 14.37
C GLY A 204 -13.23 -8.04 14.37
N SER A 205 -12.88 -8.61 13.21
CA SER A 205 -12.21 -9.91 13.07
C SER A 205 -10.70 -9.76 12.79
N GLY A 206 -10.21 -8.54 12.59
CA GLY A 206 -8.82 -8.24 12.24
C GLY A 206 -8.51 -8.27 10.74
N ASN A 207 -9.51 -8.38 9.85
CA ASN A 207 -9.30 -8.29 8.40
C ASN A 207 -9.02 -6.84 7.99
N PRO A 208 -8.09 -6.55 7.05
CA PRO A 208 -7.95 -5.21 6.46
C PRO A 208 -9.23 -4.72 5.79
N VAL A 209 -9.57 -3.43 5.96
CA VAL A 209 -10.77 -2.80 5.39
C VAL A 209 -10.38 -1.58 4.55
N PRO A 210 -10.92 -1.43 3.32
CA PRO A 210 -10.70 -0.24 2.50
C PRO A 210 -11.41 0.99 3.10
N VAL A 211 -10.73 2.13 3.10
CA VAL A 211 -11.24 3.41 3.64
C VAL A 211 -10.98 4.58 2.69
N ASP A 212 -11.74 5.68 2.84
CA ASP A 212 -11.50 6.92 2.08
C ASP A 212 -10.48 7.81 2.79
N VAL A 213 -9.44 8.21 2.04
CA VAL A 213 -8.36 9.12 2.43
C VAL A 213 -8.14 10.22 1.37
N SER A 214 -9.15 10.48 0.53
CA SER A 214 -9.10 11.53 -0.50
C SER A 214 -8.71 12.90 0.07
N ASN A 215 -9.16 13.21 1.28
CA ASN A 215 -8.86 14.42 2.05
C ASN A 215 -7.37 14.60 2.43
N TRP A 216 -6.55 13.55 2.39
CA TRP A 216 -5.09 13.64 2.59
C TRP A 216 -4.39 14.35 1.43
N GLY A 217 -4.99 14.34 0.22
CA GLY A 217 -4.43 14.89 -1.03
C GLY A 217 -3.25 14.10 -1.62
N GLY A 218 -2.62 13.23 -0.83
CA GLY A 218 -1.41 12.50 -1.15
C GLY A 218 -0.67 12.06 0.11
N ILE A 219 0.56 11.59 -0.07
CA ILE A 219 1.47 11.17 1.01
C ILE A 219 2.77 11.97 0.91
N CYS A 220 3.27 12.47 2.02
CA CYS A 220 4.66 12.88 2.17
C CYS A 220 5.42 11.82 2.96
N ILE A 221 6.63 11.49 2.51
CA ILE A 221 7.53 10.52 3.14
C ILE A 221 8.93 11.13 3.29
N SER A 222 9.53 10.97 4.48
CA SER A 222 10.94 11.25 4.71
C SER A 222 11.72 9.93 4.84
N TYR A 223 12.68 9.69 3.93
CA TYR A 223 13.35 8.39 3.78
C TYR A 223 14.79 8.49 3.25
N MET A 224 15.55 7.42 3.48
CA MET A 224 16.83 7.09 2.86
C MET A 224 16.72 5.67 2.28
N SER A 225 17.28 5.39 1.11
CA SER A 225 17.32 4.03 0.56
C SER A 225 18.45 3.81 -0.45
N GLU A 226 19.17 2.70 -0.33
CA GLU A 226 20.21 2.27 -1.26
C GLU A 226 19.66 1.73 -2.61
N VAL A 227 18.35 1.58 -2.75
CA VAL A 227 17.63 1.19 -3.97
C VAL A 227 16.50 2.20 -4.22
N SER A 228 16.10 2.42 -5.47
CA SER A 228 14.93 3.26 -5.78
C SER A 228 13.63 2.54 -5.39
N PRO A 229 12.88 2.99 -4.37
CA PRO A 229 11.64 2.33 -3.97
C PRO A 229 10.47 2.64 -4.90
N SER A 230 9.41 1.84 -4.87
CA SER A 230 8.05 2.30 -5.20
C SER A 230 7.27 2.55 -3.91
N LEU A 231 6.54 3.66 -3.86
CA LEU A 231 5.44 3.85 -2.90
C LEU A 231 4.17 3.31 -3.57
N GLU A 232 3.58 2.27 -3.01
CA GLU A 232 2.44 1.55 -3.57
C GLU A 232 1.19 1.71 -2.69
N LEU A 233 0.03 1.84 -3.34
CA LEU A 233 -1.28 2.00 -2.72
C LEU A 233 -2.01 0.66 -2.73
N ASP A 234 -2.09 0.02 -1.57
CA ASP A 234 -2.71 -1.29 -1.41
C ASP A 234 -4.24 -1.17 -1.39
N LEU A 235 -4.91 -1.85 -2.32
CA LEU A 235 -6.37 -1.85 -2.48
C LEU A 235 -7.02 -3.18 -2.04
N GLY A 236 -6.24 -4.10 -1.46
CA GLY A 236 -6.66 -5.45 -1.11
C GLY A 236 -6.91 -6.38 -2.31
N ASP A 237 -6.97 -7.68 -2.05
CA ASP A 237 -7.04 -8.75 -3.05
C ASP A 237 -8.21 -8.61 -4.04
N SER A 238 -9.32 -8.02 -3.58
CA SER A 238 -10.52 -7.75 -4.37
C SER A 238 -10.25 -6.85 -5.57
N VAL A 239 -9.25 -5.96 -5.49
CA VAL A 239 -8.86 -5.06 -6.58
C VAL A 239 -7.45 -5.39 -7.08
N ASN A 240 -6.45 -5.48 -6.19
CA ASN A 240 -5.06 -5.78 -6.53
C ASN A 240 -4.96 -7.02 -7.42
N THR A 241 -5.54 -8.14 -6.96
CA THR A 241 -5.42 -9.44 -7.62
C THR A 241 -6.47 -9.61 -8.72
N LYS A 242 -7.75 -9.36 -8.40
CA LYS A 242 -8.88 -9.73 -9.28
C LYS A 242 -9.19 -8.73 -10.39
N VAL A 243 -8.80 -7.47 -10.23
CA VAL A 243 -9.08 -6.38 -11.20
C VAL A 243 -7.79 -5.92 -11.88
N LEU A 244 -6.70 -5.76 -11.11
CA LEU A 244 -5.43 -5.22 -11.60
C LEU A 244 -4.35 -6.30 -11.83
N ASN A 245 -4.60 -7.58 -11.55
CA ASN A 245 -3.64 -8.68 -11.70
C ASN A 245 -2.23 -8.31 -11.17
N TYR A 246 -2.17 -7.91 -9.90
CA TYR A 246 -0.99 -7.45 -9.16
C TYR A 246 -0.36 -6.13 -9.64
N ALA A 247 -1.02 -5.39 -10.55
CA ALA A 247 -0.56 -4.06 -11.00
C ALA A 247 -0.96 -2.94 -10.02
N VAL A 248 -0.52 -3.08 -8.77
CA VAL A 248 -0.81 -2.16 -7.65
C VAL A 248 -0.41 -0.72 -8.01
N PRO A 249 -1.31 0.29 -7.85
CA PRO A 249 -1.01 1.68 -8.15
C PRO A 249 0.20 2.19 -7.38
N SER A 250 1.14 2.82 -8.08
CA SER A 250 2.44 3.18 -7.50
C SER A 250 2.97 4.52 -7.99
N ALA A 251 3.89 5.09 -7.21
CA ALA A 251 4.69 6.25 -7.54
C ALA A 251 6.17 5.96 -7.22
N GLY A 252 7.07 6.35 -8.11
CA GLY A 252 8.51 6.12 -7.95
C GLY A 252 9.14 7.04 -6.91
N LEU A 253 9.98 6.47 -6.04
CA LEU A 253 10.89 7.17 -5.15
C LEU A 253 12.33 6.98 -5.65
N THR A 254 13.20 7.94 -5.38
CA THR A 254 14.59 7.94 -5.88
C THR A 254 15.53 7.32 -4.85
N LYS A 255 16.47 6.49 -5.29
CA LYS A 255 17.64 6.10 -4.47
C LYS A 255 18.34 7.35 -3.92
N VAL A 256 18.52 7.43 -2.60
CA VAL A 256 19.21 8.55 -1.93
C VAL A 256 20.05 8.04 -0.75
N SER A 257 21.25 8.60 -0.60
CA SER A 257 22.23 8.21 0.43
C SER A 257 22.10 8.95 1.77
N SER A 258 21.14 9.86 1.87
CA SER A 258 20.80 10.64 3.06
C SER A 258 19.28 10.80 3.13
N VAL A 259 18.72 11.07 4.31
CA VAL A 259 17.28 11.28 4.46
C VAL A 259 16.82 12.48 3.61
N THR A 260 15.80 12.28 2.79
CA THR A 260 15.13 13.32 2.00
C THR A 260 13.62 13.22 2.16
N SER A 261 12.91 14.34 2.00
CA SER A 261 11.45 14.39 2.05
C SER A 261 10.88 14.47 0.63
N LYS A 262 9.90 13.61 0.32
CA LYS A 262 9.15 13.66 -0.95
C LYS A 262 7.65 13.61 -0.69
N CYS A 263 6.97 14.67 -1.11
CA CYS A 263 5.51 14.71 -1.20
C CYS A 263 5.05 14.21 -2.58
N ILE A 264 4.04 13.34 -2.58
CA ILE A 264 3.46 12.69 -3.76
C ILE A 264 1.93 12.87 -3.67
N PRO A 265 1.33 13.75 -4.49
CA PRO A 265 -0.12 13.91 -4.53
C PRO A 265 -0.78 12.66 -5.14
N TRP A 266 -2.06 12.43 -4.86
CA TRP A 266 -2.82 11.33 -5.47
C TRP A 266 -2.72 11.33 -7.00
N SER A 267 -2.71 12.51 -7.63
CA SER A 267 -2.53 12.68 -9.07
C SER A 267 -1.18 12.24 -9.65
N SER A 268 -0.22 11.77 -8.84
CA SER A 268 1.06 11.18 -9.29
C SER A 268 1.10 9.65 -9.31
N PHE A 269 0.18 8.93 -8.67
CA PHE A 269 0.16 7.46 -8.68
C PHE A 269 -0.42 6.91 -9.98
N ARG A 270 0.16 5.83 -10.51
CA ARG A 270 -0.25 5.18 -11.78
C ARG A 270 -0.27 3.66 -11.65
N ILE A 271 -1.08 3.01 -12.49
CA ILE A 271 -0.91 1.57 -12.75
C ILE A 271 0.47 1.35 -13.40
N PRO A 272 1.27 0.36 -12.94
CA PRO A 272 2.55 0.02 -13.55
C PRO A 272 2.48 -0.21 -15.06
N SER A 273 3.45 0.33 -15.80
CA SER A 273 3.46 0.33 -17.27
C SER A 273 3.58 -1.05 -17.92
N TRP A 274 3.88 -2.10 -17.16
CA TRP A 274 3.86 -3.48 -17.62
C TRP A 274 2.44 -4.05 -17.75
N PHE A 275 1.44 -3.50 -17.06
CA PHE A 275 0.06 -3.96 -17.15
C PHE A 275 -0.54 -3.64 -18.52
N LYS A 276 -1.07 -4.68 -19.20
CA LYS A 276 -1.70 -4.60 -20.53
C LYS A 276 -3.16 -5.08 -20.54
N GLY A 277 -3.73 -5.40 -19.38
CA GLY A 277 -5.13 -5.81 -19.27
C GLY A 277 -6.10 -4.65 -19.48
N ASP A 278 -7.39 -5.00 -19.55
CA ASP A 278 -8.46 -4.06 -19.19
C ASP A 278 -8.21 -3.60 -17.76
N ASP A 279 -8.21 -2.29 -17.53
CA ASP A 279 -8.05 -1.69 -16.21
C ASP A 279 -9.39 -1.24 -15.64
N HIS A 280 -10.51 -1.52 -16.32
CA HIS A 280 -11.84 -1.03 -15.96
C HIS A 280 -11.88 0.50 -15.74
N GLY A 281 -11.09 1.24 -16.52
CA GLY A 281 -10.95 2.69 -16.47
C GLY A 281 -10.08 3.22 -15.34
N TRP A 282 -9.28 2.40 -14.65
CA TRP A 282 -8.43 2.86 -13.54
C TRP A 282 -7.26 3.77 -13.96
N LYS A 283 -6.77 3.77 -15.21
CA LYS A 283 -5.63 4.62 -15.63
C LYS A 283 -5.90 6.13 -15.56
N ASP A 284 -7.13 6.57 -15.85
CA ASP A 284 -7.44 8.00 -16.01
C ASP A 284 -7.27 8.83 -14.73
N ASP A 285 -7.53 8.21 -13.56
CA ASP A 285 -7.44 8.83 -12.25
C ASP A 285 -7.06 7.79 -11.18
N THR A 286 -5.97 7.06 -11.41
CA THR A 286 -5.63 5.88 -10.59
C THR A 286 -5.51 6.21 -9.11
N GLY A 287 -4.81 7.30 -8.77
CA GLY A 287 -4.51 7.64 -7.38
C GLY A 287 -5.71 8.17 -6.58
N ALA A 288 -6.62 8.96 -7.18
CA ALA A 288 -7.81 9.39 -6.43
C ALA A 288 -8.92 8.31 -6.43
N LYS A 289 -8.93 7.38 -7.40
CA LYS A 289 -9.71 6.14 -7.31
C LYS A 289 -9.17 5.20 -6.22
N ALA A 290 -7.84 5.14 -6.05
CA ALA A 290 -7.19 4.38 -4.98
C ALA A 290 -7.48 4.98 -3.60
N ALA A 291 -7.34 6.31 -3.46
CA ALA A 291 -7.56 7.03 -2.20
C ALA A 291 -8.97 6.83 -1.60
N LYS A 292 -9.99 6.52 -2.42
CA LYS A 292 -11.37 6.28 -1.96
C LYS A 292 -11.63 4.90 -1.37
N GLN A 293 -10.68 3.97 -1.50
CA GLN A 293 -10.83 2.58 -1.07
C GLN A 293 -9.48 1.99 -0.63
N LEU A 294 -8.65 2.82 -0.01
CA LEU A 294 -7.27 2.46 0.32
C LEU A 294 -7.27 1.51 1.52
N VAL A 295 -6.65 0.35 1.37
CA VAL A 295 -6.47 -0.64 2.45
C VAL A 295 -5.16 -0.38 3.19
N GLY A 296 -4.10 0.04 2.49
CA GLY A 296 -2.81 0.29 3.09
C GLY A 296 -1.84 1.09 2.23
N VAL A 297 -0.72 1.46 2.83
CA VAL A 297 0.41 2.12 2.18
C VAL A 297 1.64 1.25 2.38
N ARG A 298 2.34 0.91 1.30
CA ARG A 298 3.55 0.08 1.35
C ARG A 298 4.68 0.65 0.48
N ILE A 299 5.90 0.52 0.98
CA ILE A 299 7.14 0.92 0.32
C ILE A 299 7.82 -0.37 -0.12
N ARG A 300 7.91 -0.57 -1.43
CA ARG A 300 8.50 -1.78 -2.02
C ARG A 300 9.91 -1.50 -2.50
N LEU A 301 10.80 -2.43 -2.18
CA LEU A 301 12.22 -2.42 -2.50
C LEU A 301 12.48 -3.58 -3.46
N GLN A 302 12.63 -3.29 -4.76
CA GLN A 302 12.73 -4.30 -5.83
C GLN A 302 13.91 -4.01 -6.76
N ASP A 303 14.93 -4.87 -6.74
CA ASP A 303 16.11 -4.82 -7.63
C ASP A 303 16.78 -6.21 -7.66
N LYS A 304 17.92 -6.34 -8.34
CA LYS A 304 18.74 -7.55 -8.36
C LYS A 304 19.32 -7.84 -6.96
N PRO A 305 19.63 -9.11 -6.62
CA PRO A 305 20.43 -9.43 -5.44
C PRO A 305 21.75 -8.65 -5.40
N LYS A 306 22.15 -8.26 -4.20
CA LYS A 306 23.39 -7.51 -3.89
C LYS A 306 23.96 -8.05 -2.58
N ASP A 307 25.27 -8.28 -2.52
CA ASP A 307 25.96 -8.67 -1.29
C ASP A 307 25.76 -7.62 -0.18
N GLY A 308 25.33 -8.07 1.00
CA GLY A 308 24.97 -7.20 2.11
C GLY A 308 23.62 -6.47 1.97
N GLY A 309 22.80 -6.82 0.97
CA GLY A 309 21.44 -6.29 0.79
C GLY A 309 21.38 -4.78 0.54
N TYR A 310 20.18 -4.18 0.63
CA TYR A 310 19.97 -2.75 0.45
C TYR A 310 19.43 -2.11 1.73
N LYS A 311 20.18 -1.15 2.28
CA LYS A 311 19.73 -0.41 3.47
C LYS A 311 18.60 0.56 3.13
N PHE A 312 17.62 0.67 4.02
CA PHE A 312 16.55 1.67 3.98
C PHE A 312 16.28 2.24 5.38
N TYR A 313 15.72 3.44 5.44
CA TYR A 313 15.31 4.13 6.66
C TYR A 313 14.17 5.09 6.37
N ILE A 314 13.14 5.11 7.21
CA ILE A 314 11.93 5.94 7.09
C ILE A 314 11.73 6.69 8.41
N THR A 315 11.75 8.02 8.37
CA THR A 315 11.67 8.89 9.57
C THR A 315 10.30 9.52 9.76
N THR A 316 9.54 9.70 8.68
CA THR A 316 8.31 10.49 8.71
C THR A 316 7.34 10.03 7.63
N ILE A 317 6.06 9.96 7.99
CA ILE A 317 4.93 9.83 7.04
C ILE A 317 3.92 10.91 7.39
N SER A 318 3.40 11.64 6.42
CA SER A 318 2.27 12.55 6.62
C SER A 318 1.32 12.57 5.43
N ALA A 319 0.12 13.12 5.63
CA ALA A 319 -0.71 13.54 4.53
C ALA A 319 -0.07 14.71 3.76
N TYR A 320 -0.29 14.77 2.44
CA TYR A 320 0.13 15.91 1.61
C TYR A 320 -0.50 17.23 2.09
N ASN A 321 -1.75 17.18 2.54
CA ASN A 321 -2.50 18.31 3.07
C ASN A 321 -2.20 18.65 4.54
N SER A 322 -1.19 18.01 5.17
CA SER A 322 -0.87 18.18 6.61
C SER A 322 -0.47 19.60 7.03
N GLY A 323 -0.26 20.52 6.08
CA GLY A 323 0.17 21.88 6.34
C GLY A 323 1.61 22.01 6.83
N SER A 324 2.35 20.90 6.92
CA SER A 324 3.77 20.90 7.28
C SER A 324 4.56 21.67 6.23
N GLY A 325 5.30 22.69 6.65
CA GLY A 325 6.08 23.60 5.79
C GLY A 325 7.30 22.98 5.09
N TYR A 326 7.34 21.67 4.91
CA TYR A 326 8.28 20.97 4.03
C TYR A 326 7.93 21.27 2.57
N ALA A 327 8.21 22.51 2.16
CA ALA A 327 8.16 22.90 0.77
C ALA A 327 8.98 21.90 -0.03
N ALA A 328 8.34 21.23 -1.00
CA ALA A 328 9.08 20.60 -2.07
C ALA A 328 9.93 21.71 -2.70
N GLY A 329 11.25 21.60 -2.57
CA GLY A 329 12.16 22.41 -3.36
C GLY A 329 11.76 22.28 -4.84
N PRO A 330 11.86 23.36 -5.63
CA PRO A 330 11.43 23.32 -7.01
C PRO A 330 12.10 22.13 -7.71
N ALA A 331 11.32 21.33 -8.44
CA ALA A 331 11.89 20.27 -9.25
C ALA A 331 12.85 20.93 -10.26
N ASP A 332 14.11 20.51 -10.23
CA ASP A 332 15.17 21.09 -11.07
C ASP A 332 14.83 20.98 -12.57
N GLN A 333 15.40 21.92 -13.33
CA GLN A 333 15.23 22.08 -14.79
C GLN A 333 16.20 21.20 -15.58
#